data_AF-A0A2K1Z2Z0-F1
#
_entry.id   AF-A0A2K1Z2Z0-F1
#
_cell.length_a   1.000
_cell.length_b   1.000
_cell.length_c   1.000
_cell.angle_alpha   90.00
_cell.angle_beta   90.00
_cell.angle_gamma   90.00
#
_symmetry.space_group_name_H-M   'P 1'
#
loop_
_entity.id
_entity.type
_entity.pdbx_description
1 polymer ?
#
loop_
_entity_poly.entity_id
_entity_poly.type
_entity_poly.pdbx_seq_one_letter_code
_entity_poly.pdbx_strand_id
1 'polypeptide(L)'
;MSGLEAVTGAQSLGVCNGRLGNDLPSEQEVVDFYKSNGIGRMRIYDPNQETLQAIRETNIELTLGALIQTFKRSLMPQLQTIGLVMMQLNLFYLQCETSTVNLSYPPSAGAFSTSAGPYINPIVQFLATTGAPLLVNVYTCFSYIDNPQHIDLGYALLNPKGPAVQDGDLNYHNLFDVSLDALYSALERAGGLNVEIVVSETGWLSMGNDAATFSHAEDYYQNVINHIANGTPKRPGRPIETYLFAMFDENQKSGAETERHFGLFFPNKQPKYQLQFS
;
A
#
# COMPACT_ATOMS: atom_id res chain seq x y z
N MET A 1 27.16 9.89 12.07
CA MET A 1 25.96 10.71 12.35
C MET A 1 25.36 11.09 11.01
N SER A 2 24.55 10.22 10.42
CA SER A 2 23.71 10.57 9.28
C SER A 2 22.40 11.10 9.84
N GLY A 3 22.08 12.35 9.54
CA GLY A 3 20.84 12.97 9.95
C GLY A 3 19.66 12.20 9.35
N LEU A 4 18.80 11.68 10.21
CA LEU A 4 17.44 11.34 9.83
C LEU A 4 16.76 12.70 9.60
N GLU A 5 16.75 13.19 8.37
CA GLU A 5 15.85 14.29 8.02
C GLU A 5 14.42 13.78 8.26
N ALA A 6 13.64 14.56 9.01
CA ALA A 6 12.25 14.23 9.26
C ALA A 6 11.53 14.23 7.91
N VAL A 7 11.18 13.05 7.42
CA VAL A 7 10.35 12.88 6.22
C VAL A 7 9.04 13.58 6.51
N THR A 8 8.69 14.59 5.72
CA THR A 8 7.37 15.25 5.83
C THR A 8 6.31 14.35 5.20
N GLY A 9 5.03 14.45 5.61
CA GLY A 9 3.94 13.63 5.06
C GLY A 9 3.91 13.54 3.53
N ALA A 10 4.14 14.68 2.84
CA ALA A 10 4.25 14.74 1.38
C ALA A 10 5.44 13.98 0.77
N GLN A 11 6.56 13.86 1.51
CA GLN A 11 7.73 13.11 1.05
C GLN A 11 7.55 11.60 1.20
N SER A 12 6.62 11.15 2.02
CA SER A 12 6.27 9.73 2.22
C SER A 12 5.20 9.22 1.23
N LEU A 13 4.70 10.06 0.32
CA LEU A 13 3.63 9.71 -0.59
C LEU A 13 4.15 9.39 -2.00
N GLY A 14 3.66 8.32 -2.59
CA GLY A 14 3.87 7.93 -3.98
C GLY A 14 2.59 7.49 -4.67
N VAL A 15 2.70 7.21 -5.96
CA VAL A 15 1.58 6.67 -6.76
C VAL A 15 2.06 5.46 -7.56
N CYS A 16 1.20 4.44 -7.68
CA CYS A 16 1.46 3.27 -8.51
C CYS A 16 1.21 3.58 -9.99
N ASN A 17 2.18 3.29 -10.84
CA ASN A 17 2.06 3.34 -12.29
C ASN A 17 1.63 1.97 -12.83
N GLY A 18 0.33 1.71 -12.78
CA GLY A 18 -0.30 0.56 -13.45
C GLY A 18 -0.40 0.80 -14.95
N ARG A 19 -0.23 -0.28 -15.74
CA ARG A 19 -0.05 -0.22 -17.20
C ARG A 19 -0.93 -1.21 -17.97
N LEU A 20 -1.93 -1.79 -17.31
CA LEU A 20 -2.90 -2.70 -17.92
C LEU A 20 -4.05 -1.90 -18.58
N GLY A 21 -3.70 -1.08 -19.57
CA GLY A 21 -4.66 -0.29 -20.35
C GLY A 21 -4.16 -0.05 -21.78
N ASN A 22 -5.07 0.00 -22.75
CA ASN A 22 -4.71 0.27 -24.16
C ASN A 22 -4.97 1.71 -24.62
N ASP A 23 -5.39 2.57 -23.70
CA ASP A 23 -5.71 3.99 -23.89
C ASP A 23 -4.85 4.90 -22.99
N LEU A 24 -3.83 4.34 -22.34
CA LEU A 24 -2.93 5.06 -21.45
C LEU A 24 -1.96 5.97 -22.22
N PRO A 25 -1.49 7.10 -21.63
CA PRO A 25 -0.41 7.91 -22.20
C PRO A 25 0.89 7.12 -22.35
N SER A 26 1.81 7.62 -23.17
CA SER A 26 3.17 7.06 -23.25
C SER A 26 3.93 7.19 -21.92
N GLU A 27 4.89 6.32 -21.63
CA GLU A 27 5.64 6.36 -20.36
C GLU A 27 6.36 7.69 -20.12
N GLN A 28 6.84 8.35 -21.18
CA GLN A 28 7.43 9.69 -21.08
C GLN A 28 6.40 10.72 -20.61
N GLU A 29 5.19 10.69 -21.19
CA GLU A 29 4.09 11.57 -20.78
C GLU A 29 3.62 11.28 -19.36
N VAL A 30 3.63 10.01 -18.94
CA VAL A 30 3.31 9.63 -17.55
C VAL A 30 4.34 10.22 -16.60
N VAL A 31 5.65 10.07 -16.88
CA VAL A 31 6.71 10.64 -16.04
C VAL A 31 6.63 12.17 -15.97
N ASP A 32 6.37 12.84 -17.10
CA ASP A 32 6.16 14.29 -17.11
C ASP A 32 4.92 14.68 -16.29
N PHE A 33 3.88 13.85 -16.30
CA PHE A 33 2.68 14.04 -15.51
C PHE A 33 2.90 13.83 -14.00
N TYR A 34 3.74 12.86 -13.59
CA TYR A 34 4.17 12.74 -12.19
C TYR A 34 4.85 14.03 -11.72
N LYS A 35 5.77 14.57 -12.53
CA LYS A 35 6.48 15.83 -12.24
C LYS A 35 5.51 17.01 -12.14
N SER A 36 4.58 17.16 -13.07
CA SER A 36 3.64 18.29 -13.07
C SER A 36 2.70 18.29 -11.87
N ASN A 37 2.42 17.12 -11.29
CA ASN A 37 1.59 16.95 -10.10
C ASN A 37 2.41 16.90 -8.78
N GLY A 38 3.73 17.10 -8.84
CA GLY A 38 4.59 17.08 -7.64
C GLY A 38 4.74 15.71 -7.00
N ILE A 39 4.45 14.62 -7.72
CA ILE A 39 4.53 13.25 -7.19
C ILE A 39 5.97 12.77 -7.32
N GLY A 40 6.68 12.70 -6.19
CA GLY A 40 8.10 12.38 -6.13
C GLY A 40 8.43 10.89 -6.07
N ARG A 41 7.45 10.01 -5.89
CA ARG A 41 7.67 8.55 -5.80
C ARG A 41 6.76 7.79 -6.76
N MET A 42 7.34 6.88 -7.53
CA MET A 42 6.63 6.02 -8.48
C MET A 42 6.84 4.55 -8.10
N ARG A 43 5.78 3.76 -8.16
CA ARG A 43 5.89 2.30 -8.11
C ARG A 43 5.55 1.67 -9.46
N ILE A 44 6.38 0.75 -9.94
CA ILE A 44 6.14 -0.08 -11.13
C ILE A 44 6.15 -1.56 -10.78
N TYR A 45 5.53 -2.39 -11.64
CA TYR A 45 5.29 -3.82 -11.40
C TYR A 45 6.22 -4.77 -12.17
N ASP A 46 7.01 -4.22 -13.10
CA ASP A 46 8.00 -4.92 -13.90
C ASP A 46 9.04 -3.90 -14.42
N PRO A 47 10.26 -4.33 -14.79
CA PRO A 47 11.33 -3.43 -15.21
C PRO A 47 11.13 -2.91 -16.64
N ASN A 48 10.08 -2.10 -16.84
CA ASN A 48 9.77 -1.51 -18.14
C ASN A 48 10.86 -0.53 -18.59
N GLN A 49 11.42 -0.78 -19.78
CA GLN A 49 12.55 0.01 -20.28
C GLN A 49 12.19 1.46 -20.60
N GLU A 50 10.96 1.72 -21.06
CA GLU A 50 10.53 3.08 -21.41
C GLU A 50 10.37 3.93 -20.15
N THR A 51 9.70 3.41 -19.11
CA THR A 51 9.63 4.07 -17.80
C THR A 51 11.04 4.30 -17.23
N LEU A 52 11.89 3.27 -17.24
CA LEU A 52 13.27 3.36 -16.73
C LEU A 52 14.14 4.37 -17.49
N GLN A 53 13.85 4.63 -18.76
CA GLN A 53 14.53 5.67 -19.55
C GLN A 53 13.98 7.05 -19.23
N ALA A 54 12.66 7.19 -19.18
CA ALA A 54 11.98 8.46 -18.92
C ALA A 54 12.31 9.04 -17.53
N ILE A 55 12.54 8.20 -16.52
CA ILE A 55 12.87 8.67 -15.16
C ILE A 55 14.33 9.07 -14.95
N ARG A 56 15.27 8.73 -15.85
CA ARG A 56 16.73 8.87 -15.60
C ARG A 56 17.18 10.28 -15.23
N GLU A 57 16.50 11.28 -15.78
CA GLU A 57 16.82 12.70 -15.58
C GLU A 57 15.77 13.41 -14.71
N THR A 58 15.16 12.64 -13.80
CA THR A 58 14.15 13.13 -12.86
C THR A 58 14.57 12.87 -11.43
N ASN A 59 13.94 13.57 -10.47
CA ASN A 59 14.09 13.29 -9.04
C ASN A 59 13.00 12.33 -8.53
N ILE A 60 12.33 11.57 -9.41
CA ILE A 60 11.31 10.62 -9.01
C ILE A 60 12.00 9.37 -8.47
N GLU A 61 11.75 9.04 -7.20
CA GLU A 61 12.20 7.79 -6.59
C GLU A 61 11.37 6.63 -7.13
N LEU A 62 12.05 5.59 -7.63
CA LEU A 62 11.39 4.42 -8.21
C LEU A 62 11.43 3.22 -7.25
N THR A 63 10.25 2.67 -6.97
CA THR A 63 10.08 1.36 -6.33
C THR A 63 9.65 0.33 -7.37
N LEU A 64 10.42 -0.75 -7.50
CA LEU A 64 10.07 -1.90 -8.33
C LEU A 64 9.44 -2.98 -7.45
N GLY A 65 8.15 -3.22 -7.61
CA GLY A 65 7.44 -4.30 -6.92
C GLY A 65 7.60 -5.62 -7.66
N ALA A 66 8.16 -6.65 -7.01
CA ALA A 66 8.17 -8.01 -7.52
C ALA A 66 7.22 -8.89 -6.69
N LEU A 67 6.26 -9.55 -7.33
CA LEU A 67 5.31 -10.45 -6.65
C LEU A 67 6.02 -11.70 -6.08
N ILE A 68 5.61 -12.13 -4.89
CA ILE A 68 6.10 -13.36 -4.23
C ILE A 68 5.76 -14.64 -5.01
N GLN A 69 4.75 -14.63 -5.88
CA GLN A 69 4.37 -15.86 -6.60
C GLN A 69 5.44 -16.33 -7.61
N THR A 70 6.38 -15.47 -7.98
CA THR A 70 7.58 -15.80 -8.76
C THR A 70 8.79 -16.22 -7.89
N PHE A 71 8.63 -16.23 -6.56
CA PHE A 71 9.69 -16.47 -5.58
C PHE A 71 10.01 -17.96 -5.44
N LYS A 72 10.96 -18.46 -6.24
CA LYS A 72 11.57 -19.78 -6.05
C LYS A 72 12.72 -19.67 -5.04
N ARG A 73 12.81 -20.61 -4.07
CA ARG A 73 13.92 -20.71 -3.09
C ARG A 73 15.32 -20.63 -3.72
N SER A 74 15.46 -21.00 -4.99
CA SER A 74 16.69 -20.91 -5.78
C SER A 74 17.19 -19.49 -6.07
N LEU A 75 16.37 -18.45 -5.89
CA LEU A 75 16.72 -17.07 -6.25
C LEU A 75 17.34 -16.26 -5.09
N MET A 76 17.33 -16.78 -3.85
CA MET A 76 17.87 -16.06 -2.67
C MET A 76 19.33 -15.59 -2.83
N PRO A 77 20.26 -16.39 -3.41
CA PRO A 77 21.64 -15.93 -3.60
C PRO A 77 21.79 -14.83 -4.65
N GLN A 78 20.84 -14.72 -5.59
CA GLN A 78 20.86 -13.70 -6.65
C GLN A 78 20.24 -12.38 -6.14
N LEU A 79 19.22 -12.48 -5.28
CA LEU A 79 18.59 -11.35 -4.59
C LEU A 79 19.55 -10.67 -3.60
N GLN A 80 20.47 -11.42 -2.98
CA GLN A 80 21.55 -10.88 -2.13
C GLN A 80 22.45 -9.87 -2.87
N THR A 81 22.62 -10.01 -4.19
CA THR A 81 23.55 -9.21 -4.98
C THR A 81 23.00 -7.83 -5.39
N ILE A 82 21.67 -7.65 -5.37
CA ILE A 82 21.00 -6.48 -5.98
C ILE A 82 20.42 -5.51 -4.95
N GLY A 83 20.36 -5.87 -3.65
CA GLY A 83 19.82 -4.95 -2.62
C GLY A 83 18.34 -4.60 -2.78
N LEU A 84 17.62 -5.34 -3.63
CA LEU A 84 16.18 -5.17 -3.92
C LEU A 84 15.46 -6.44 -3.46
N VAL A 85 15.18 -6.54 -2.15
CA VAL A 85 14.20 -7.48 -1.62
C VAL A 85 13.06 -6.64 -1.06
N MET A 86 12.17 -6.21 -1.96
CA MET A 86 10.88 -5.66 -1.59
C MET A 86 9.90 -6.83 -1.56
N MET A 87 9.56 -7.33 -0.36
CA MET A 87 8.55 -8.38 -0.21
C MET A 87 7.17 -7.74 -0.33
N GLN A 88 6.27 -8.24 -1.19
CA GLN A 88 4.90 -7.74 -1.33
C GLN A 88 3.90 -8.70 -0.66
N LEU A 89 3.29 -8.31 0.46
CA LEU A 89 2.14 -9.01 1.03
C LEU A 89 0.85 -8.28 0.68
N ASN A 90 -0.16 -9.03 0.24
CA ASN A 90 -1.52 -8.49 0.17
C ASN A 90 -2.22 -8.67 1.51
N LEU A 91 -2.55 -7.57 2.20
CA LEU A 91 -3.49 -7.61 3.32
C LEU A 91 -4.90 -7.51 2.76
N PHE A 92 -5.48 -8.66 2.47
CA PHE A 92 -6.93 -8.80 2.34
C PHE A 92 -7.47 -9.47 3.61
N TYR A 93 -8.70 -9.09 3.97
CA TYR A 93 -9.55 -9.76 4.95
C TYR A 93 -9.22 -9.57 6.44
N LEU A 94 -10.13 -8.88 7.14
CA LEU A 94 -10.52 -9.36 8.47
C LEU A 94 -11.39 -10.62 8.23
N GLN A 95 -10.86 -11.81 8.55
CA GLN A 95 -11.40 -13.17 8.31
C GLN A 95 -11.31 -13.71 6.86
N CYS A 96 -10.23 -14.43 6.50
CA CYS A 96 -10.27 -15.70 5.73
C CYS A 96 -8.85 -16.29 5.51
N GLU A 97 -8.77 -17.63 5.47
CA GLU A 97 -7.62 -18.53 5.40
C GLU A 97 -6.64 -18.39 4.20
N THR A 98 -6.70 -17.30 3.43
CA THR A 98 -5.91 -17.11 2.20
C THR A 98 -4.90 -15.96 2.27
N SER A 99 -4.89 -15.18 3.36
CA SER A 99 -3.88 -14.16 3.63
C SER A 99 -2.65 -14.76 4.32
N THR A 100 -1.47 -14.21 4.03
CA THR A 100 -0.21 -14.57 4.70
C THR A 100 -0.24 -14.23 6.19
N VAL A 101 -1.07 -13.26 6.57
CA VAL A 101 -1.29 -12.80 7.94
C VAL A 101 -2.69 -13.20 8.36
N ASN A 102 -2.81 -14.00 9.41
CA ASN A 102 -4.08 -14.12 10.10
C ASN A 102 -4.28 -12.81 10.88
N LEU A 103 -4.98 -11.85 10.27
CA LEU A 103 -5.39 -10.60 10.92
C LEU A 103 -6.36 -10.96 12.03
N SER A 104 -5.78 -11.37 13.16
CA SER A 104 -6.49 -11.73 14.37
C SER A 104 -6.86 -10.42 15.04
N TYR A 105 -8.15 -10.21 15.27
CA TYR A 105 -8.63 -9.10 16.08
C TYR A 105 -8.47 -9.46 17.58
N PRO A 106 -7.93 -8.57 18.42
CA PRO A 106 -7.49 -7.19 18.14
C PRO A 106 -6.06 -7.12 17.54
N PRO A 107 -5.59 -5.97 17.01
CA PRO A 107 -4.28 -5.85 16.34
C PRO A 107 -3.08 -6.51 17.04
N SER A 108 -3.00 -6.45 18.36
CA SER A 108 -1.95 -7.08 19.18
C SER A 108 -1.89 -8.60 19.04
N ALA A 109 -2.98 -9.24 18.61
CA ALA A 109 -3.07 -10.66 18.31
C ALA A 109 -2.56 -11.03 16.90
N GLY A 110 -2.25 -10.05 16.06
CA GLY A 110 -1.77 -10.28 14.69
C GLY A 110 -0.60 -11.28 14.63
N ALA A 111 -0.73 -12.26 13.75
CA ALA A 111 0.27 -13.31 13.54
C ALA A 111 0.21 -13.81 12.09
N PHE A 112 1.35 -14.24 11.55
CA PHE A 112 1.34 -14.95 10.27
C PHE A 112 0.60 -16.28 10.39
N SER A 113 -0.14 -16.66 9.36
CA SER A 113 -0.88 -17.93 9.35
C SER A 113 0.10 -19.11 9.46
N THR A 114 -0.37 -20.23 10.01
CA THR A 114 0.47 -21.44 10.17
C THR A 114 0.99 -21.97 8.84
N SER A 115 0.24 -21.77 7.75
CA SER A 115 0.63 -22.12 6.38
C SER A 115 1.68 -21.16 5.80
N ALA A 116 1.61 -19.86 6.13
CA ALA A 116 2.57 -18.86 5.66
C ALA A 116 3.87 -18.84 6.46
N GLY A 117 3.83 -19.19 7.75
CA GLY A 117 4.95 -19.18 8.69
C GLY A 117 6.27 -19.72 8.13
N PRO A 118 6.32 -20.94 7.55
CA PRO A 118 7.54 -21.53 6.99
C PRO A 118 8.20 -20.73 5.87
N TYR A 119 7.43 -19.88 5.17
CA TYR A 119 7.91 -19.06 4.06
C TYR A 119 8.23 -17.64 4.50
N ILE A 120 7.38 -17.07 5.36
CA ILE A 120 7.47 -15.66 5.74
C ILE A 120 8.51 -15.41 6.82
N ASN A 121 8.67 -16.33 7.79
CA ASN A 121 9.59 -16.12 8.92
C ASN A 121 11.06 -15.94 8.48
N PRO A 122 11.60 -16.75 7.54
CA PRO A 122 12.96 -16.51 7.02
C PRO A 122 13.09 -15.17 6.30
N ILE A 123 12.02 -14.69 5.63
CA ILE A 123 12.05 -13.40 4.93
C ILE A 123 12.04 -12.27 5.96
N VAL A 124 11.19 -12.34 6.98
CA VAL A 124 11.17 -11.34 8.07
C VAL A 124 12.53 -11.25 8.75
N GLN A 125 13.18 -12.39 9.02
CA GLN A 125 14.54 -12.40 9.58
C GLN A 125 15.54 -11.75 8.63
N PHE A 126 15.45 -12.04 7.32
CA PHE A 126 16.30 -11.40 6.33
C PHE A 126 16.12 -9.87 6.31
N LEU A 127 14.88 -9.39 6.25
CA LEU A 127 14.55 -7.96 6.30
C LEU A 127 15.08 -7.31 7.59
N ALA A 128 14.90 -7.98 8.73
CA ALA A 128 15.41 -7.52 10.01
C ALA A 128 16.95 -7.37 10.03
N THR A 129 17.66 -8.31 9.39
CA THR A 129 19.14 -8.27 9.31
C THR A 129 19.68 -7.23 8.34
N THR A 130 18.94 -6.92 7.28
CA THR A 130 19.37 -5.96 6.24
C THR A 130 18.88 -4.54 6.51
N GLY A 131 17.88 -4.38 7.39
CA GLY A 131 17.19 -3.12 7.61
C GLY A 131 16.23 -2.75 6.47
N ALA A 132 15.93 -3.68 5.56
CA ALA A 132 15.00 -3.45 4.47
C ALA A 132 13.54 -3.50 4.97
N PRO A 133 12.63 -2.68 4.39
CA PRO A 133 11.24 -2.69 4.78
C PRO A 133 10.47 -3.87 4.18
N LEU A 134 9.29 -4.12 4.73
CA LEU A 134 8.26 -4.98 4.15
C LEU A 134 7.26 -4.13 3.34
N LEU A 135 7.04 -4.46 2.07
CA LEU A 135 6.01 -3.82 1.25
C LEU A 135 4.68 -4.54 1.41
N VAL A 136 3.62 -3.79 1.66
CA VAL A 136 2.28 -4.35 1.79
C VAL A 136 1.24 -3.57 1.03
N ASN A 137 0.36 -4.31 0.38
CA ASN A 137 -0.85 -3.76 -0.21
C ASN A 137 -1.93 -3.76 0.87
N VAL A 138 -2.53 -2.60 1.13
CA VAL A 138 -3.55 -2.38 2.16
C VAL A 138 -4.80 -1.83 1.50
N TYR A 139 -5.89 -2.61 1.51
CA TYR A 139 -7.15 -2.21 0.90
C TYR A 139 -8.31 -2.37 1.87
N THR A 140 -8.69 -1.27 2.53
CA THR A 140 -9.84 -1.27 3.44
C THR A 140 -11.17 -1.40 2.71
N CYS A 141 -11.23 -0.98 1.44
CA CYS A 141 -12.42 -1.07 0.59
C CYS A 141 -12.94 -2.51 0.47
N PHE A 142 -12.06 -3.49 0.25
CA PHE A 142 -12.45 -4.89 0.15
C PHE A 142 -12.94 -5.45 1.48
N SER A 143 -12.29 -5.07 2.59
CA SER A 143 -12.77 -5.47 3.92
C SER A 143 -14.19 -4.95 4.17
N TYR A 144 -14.49 -3.71 3.79
CA TYR A 144 -15.85 -3.16 3.88
C TYR A 144 -16.83 -3.87 2.93
N ILE A 145 -16.47 -4.07 1.67
CA ILE A 145 -17.32 -4.71 0.65
C ILE A 145 -17.71 -6.13 1.06
N ASP A 146 -16.77 -6.88 1.63
CA ASP A 146 -16.99 -8.26 2.06
C ASP A 146 -17.83 -8.34 3.34
N ASN A 147 -17.77 -7.32 4.21
CA ASN A 147 -18.46 -7.33 5.50
C ASN A 147 -19.10 -5.99 5.91
N PRO A 148 -20.01 -5.42 5.09
CA PRO A 148 -20.55 -4.08 5.29
C PRO A 148 -21.52 -3.99 6.48
N GLN A 149 -21.99 -5.11 7.00
CA GLN A 149 -22.86 -5.17 8.19
C GLN A 149 -22.08 -5.05 9.50
N HIS A 150 -20.77 -5.32 9.48
CA HIS A 150 -19.92 -5.31 10.68
C HIS A 150 -18.80 -4.27 10.60
N ILE A 151 -18.43 -3.83 9.41
CA ILE A 151 -17.44 -2.76 9.22
C ILE A 151 -18.18 -1.48 8.83
N ASP A 152 -18.11 -0.48 9.71
CA ASP A 152 -18.63 0.86 9.42
C ASP A 152 -17.87 1.49 8.24
N LEU A 153 -18.60 2.15 7.34
CA LEU A 153 -18.02 2.80 6.19
C LEU A 153 -17.03 3.91 6.59
N GLY A 154 -17.38 4.72 7.59
CA GLY A 154 -16.49 5.77 8.10
C GLY A 154 -15.19 5.20 8.65
N TYR A 155 -15.27 4.07 9.35
CA TYR A 155 -14.09 3.34 9.85
C TYR A 155 -13.16 2.85 8.72
N ALA A 156 -13.72 2.37 7.61
CA ALA A 156 -12.96 1.95 6.44
C ALA A 156 -12.40 3.13 5.62
N LEU A 157 -13.10 4.27 5.61
CA LEU A 157 -12.73 5.51 4.92
C LEU A 157 -11.76 6.41 5.70
N LEU A 158 -11.30 5.99 6.88
CA LEU A 158 -10.50 6.81 7.81
C LEU A 158 -11.24 8.10 8.26
N ASN A 159 -12.57 8.05 8.30
CA ASN A 159 -13.45 9.12 8.80
C ASN A 159 -14.47 8.56 9.79
N PRO A 160 -14.02 8.04 10.94
CA PRO A 160 -14.89 7.34 11.88
C PRO A 160 -15.91 8.29 12.51
N LYS A 161 -17.15 7.79 12.62
CA LYS A 161 -18.22 8.45 13.38
C LYS A 161 -18.51 7.75 14.71
N GLY A 162 -17.93 6.57 14.91
CA GLY A 162 -18.16 5.69 16.05
C GLY A 162 -17.01 5.67 17.05
N PRO A 163 -17.15 4.88 18.14
CA PRO A 163 -16.09 4.72 19.12
C PRO A 163 -14.87 4.01 18.52
N ALA A 164 -13.70 4.32 19.07
CA ALA A 164 -12.47 3.61 18.73
C ALA A 164 -12.54 2.13 19.14
N VAL A 165 -11.88 1.28 18.37
CA VAL A 165 -11.53 -0.08 18.79
C VAL A 165 -10.39 0.00 19.80
N GLN A 166 -10.61 -0.48 21.01
CA GLN A 166 -9.58 -0.52 22.05
C GLN A 166 -8.84 -1.87 22.04
N ASP A 167 -7.52 -1.81 22.08
CA ASP A 167 -6.62 -2.95 22.21
C ASP A 167 -5.54 -2.65 23.25
N GLY A 168 -5.80 -3.07 24.49
CA GLY A 168 -5.02 -2.64 25.65
C GLY A 168 -5.06 -1.11 25.81
N ASP A 169 -3.89 -0.48 25.73
CA ASP A 169 -3.73 0.97 25.84
C ASP A 169 -3.85 1.71 24.49
N LEU A 170 -3.95 0.97 23.38
CA LEU A 170 -4.04 1.54 22.02
C LEU A 170 -5.50 1.68 21.59
N ASN A 171 -5.79 2.79 20.92
CA ASN A 171 -7.13 3.11 20.41
C ASN A 171 -7.07 3.32 18.90
N TYR A 172 -7.86 2.53 18.18
CA TYR A 172 -7.90 2.49 16.73
C TYR A 172 -9.17 3.14 16.21
N HIS A 173 -8.98 4.16 15.39
CA HIS A 173 -10.07 4.97 14.83
C HIS A 173 -10.36 4.64 13.37
N ASN A 174 -9.52 3.83 12.74
CA ASN A 174 -9.71 3.44 11.34
C ASN A 174 -9.15 2.04 11.07
N LEU A 175 -9.66 1.42 10.00
CA LEU A 175 -9.27 0.07 9.61
C LEU A 175 -7.84 -0.02 9.03
N PHE A 176 -7.33 1.09 8.50
CA PHE A 176 -5.97 1.17 7.95
C PHE A 176 -4.93 0.93 9.06
N ASP A 177 -5.05 1.63 10.19
CA ASP A 177 -4.19 1.47 11.37
C ASP A 177 -4.30 0.08 11.99
N VAL A 178 -5.52 -0.45 12.09
CA VAL A 178 -5.74 -1.84 12.57
C VAL A 178 -4.98 -2.84 11.72
N SER A 179 -5.03 -2.68 10.39
CA SER A 179 -4.39 -3.61 9.46
C SER A 179 -2.87 -3.55 9.57
N LEU A 180 -2.31 -2.34 9.67
CA LEU A 180 -0.87 -2.12 9.81
C LEU A 180 -0.34 -2.60 11.17
N ASP A 181 -1.03 -2.31 12.27
CA ASP A 181 -0.55 -2.69 13.60
C ASP A 181 -0.71 -4.18 13.89
N ALA A 182 -1.69 -4.82 13.27
CA ALA A 182 -1.78 -6.28 13.23
C ALA A 182 -0.58 -6.89 12.51
N LEU A 183 -0.15 -6.30 11.39
CA LEU A 183 1.04 -6.76 10.69
C LEU A 183 2.32 -6.46 11.48
N TYR A 184 2.46 -5.29 12.10
CA TYR A 184 3.60 -5.02 12.98
C TYR A 184 3.67 -6.03 14.12
N SER A 185 2.54 -6.41 14.72
CA SER A 185 2.49 -7.44 15.76
C SER A 185 2.89 -8.83 15.22
N ALA A 186 2.50 -9.16 13.98
CA ALA A 186 2.92 -10.40 13.33
C ALA A 186 4.44 -10.41 13.02
N LEU A 187 4.99 -9.30 12.55
CA LEU A 187 6.43 -9.12 12.32
C LEU A 187 7.23 -9.29 13.61
N GLU A 188 6.80 -8.65 14.69
CA GLU A 188 7.43 -8.76 16.01
C GLU A 188 7.51 -10.22 16.47
N ARG A 189 6.41 -10.98 16.33
CA ARG A 189 6.36 -12.42 16.67
C ARG A 189 7.30 -13.27 15.80
N ALA A 190 7.53 -12.87 14.55
CA ALA A 190 8.46 -13.54 13.63
C ALA A 190 9.92 -13.08 13.78
N GLY A 191 10.22 -12.20 14.74
CA GLY A 191 11.58 -11.70 15.02
C GLY A 191 11.96 -10.44 14.24
N GLY A 192 11.00 -9.76 13.59
CA GLY A 192 11.19 -8.55 12.80
C GLY A 192 10.83 -7.26 13.53
N LEU A 193 11.25 -7.10 14.79
CA LEU A 193 10.92 -5.93 15.61
C LEU A 193 11.31 -4.59 14.95
N ASN A 194 12.40 -4.59 14.17
CA ASN A 194 12.96 -3.45 13.45
C ASN A 194 12.56 -3.38 11.96
N VAL A 195 11.68 -4.28 11.50
CA VAL A 195 11.21 -4.26 10.11
C VAL A 195 10.11 -3.21 9.99
N GLU A 196 10.38 -2.16 9.23
CA GLU A 196 9.41 -1.12 8.89
C GLU A 196 8.45 -1.62 7.80
N ILE A 197 7.26 -1.04 7.75
CA ILE A 197 6.26 -1.31 6.71
C ILE A 197 6.20 -0.13 5.74
N VAL A 198 6.25 -0.44 4.44
CA VAL A 198 5.90 0.47 3.35
C VAL A 198 4.56 0.01 2.79
N VAL A 199 3.57 0.91 2.75
CA VAL A 199 2.29 0.62 2.09
C VAL A 199 2.47 0.75 0.60
N SER A 200 2.73 -0.37 -0.07
CA SER A 200 3.08 -0.40 -1.49
C SER A 200 1.89 -0.23 -2.42
N GLU A 201 0.67 -0.44 -1.93
CA GLU A 201 -0.57 -0.07 -2.59
C GLU A 201 -1.62 0.24 -1.54
N THR A 202 -2.41 1.28 -1.79
CA THR A 202 -3.69 1.44 -1.14
C THR A 202 -4.61 2.28 -2.02
N GLY A 203 -5.90 1.96 -2.04
CA GLY A 203 -6.85 2.73 -2.84
C GLY A 203 -8.28 2.32 -2.60
N TRP A 204 -9.17 3.06 -3.24
CA TRP A 204 -10.60 2.84 -3.17
C TRP A 204 -11.22 2.93 -4.56
N LEU A 205 -12.20 2.07 -4.78
CA LEU A 205 -12.88 1.86 -6.04
C LEU A 205 -13.82 3.04 -6.34
N SER A 206 -13.76 3.64 -7.52
CA SER A 206 -14.64 4.79 -7.82
C SER A 206 -15.96 4.43 -8.48
N MET A 207 -16.04 3.24 -9.08
CA MET A 207 -17.21 2.73 -9.81
C MET A 207 -17.26 1.20 -9.79
N GLY A 208 -18.45 0.64 -10.07
CA GLY A 208 -18.66 -0.80 -10.32
C GLY A 208 -19.49 -1.54 -9.28
N ASN A 209 -19.76 -0.94 -8.11
CA ASN A 209 -20.73 -1.43 -7.11
C ASN A 209 -21.18 -0.29 -6.17
N ASP A 210 -22.07 -0.57 -5.21
CA ASP A 210 -22.63 0.43 -4.29
C ASP A 210 -21.61 1.07 -3.33
N ALA A 211 -20.52 0.34 -3.01
CA ALA A 211 -19.42 0.86 -2.19
C ALA A 211 -18.44 1.72 -3.01
N ALA A 212 -18.43 1.56 -4.33
CA ALA A 212 -17.50 2.17 -5.25
C ALA A 212 -18.12 3.44 -5.88
N THR A 213 -17.89 4.57 -5.23
CA THR A 213 -18.36 5.89 -5.70
C THR A 213 -17.19 6.86 -5.77
N PHE A 214 -17.30 7.88 -6.63
CA PHE A 214 -16.30 8.96 -6.69
C PHE A 214 -16.12 9.64 -5.33
N SER A 215 -17.20 9.86 -4.59
CA SER A 215 -17.14 10.49 -3.25
C SER A 215 -16.38 9.63 -2.24
N HIS A 216 -16.65 8.32 -2.19
CA HIS A 216 -15.92 7.44 -1.27
C HIS A 216 -14.44 7.33 -1.64
N ALA A 217 -14.13 7.30 -2.93
CA ALA A 217 -12.76 7.26 -3.40
C ALA A 217 -12.00 8.55 -3.05
N GLU A 218 -12.60 9.71 -3.32
CA GLU A 218 -12.04 11.02 -2.95
C GLU A 218 -11.80 11.13 -1.43
N ASP A 219 -12.81 10.78 -0.62
CA ASP A 219 -12.68 10.76 0.84
C ASP A 219 -11.53 9.85 1.29
N TYR A 220 -11.46 8.62 0.76
CA TYR A 220 -10.41 7.68 1.13
C TYR A 220 -9.01 8.20 0.81
N TYR A 221 -8.79 8.64 -0.44
CA TYR A 221 -7.48 9.12 -0.87
C TYR A 221 -7.07 10.35 -0.06
N GLN A 222 -7.95 11.33 0.12
CA GLN A 222 -7.61 12.53 0.88
C GLN A 222 -7.34 12.21 2.36
N ASN A 223 -8.11 11.31 2.97
CA ASN A 223 -7.91 10.92 4.36
C ASN A 223 -6.60 10.14 4.55
N VAL A 224 -6.24 9.25 3.61
CA VAL A 224 -4.93 8.57 3.63
C VAL A 224 -3.81 9.60 3.53
N ILE A 225 -3.87 10.54 2.58
CA ILE A 225 -2.85 11.59 2.42
C ILE A 225 -2.67 12.39 3.71
N ASN A 226 -3.77 12.77 4.36
CA ASN A 226 -3.74 13.53 5.61
C ASN A 226 -3.25 12.69 6.81
N HIS A 227 -3.45 11.38 6.77
CA HIS A 227 -3.19 10.48 7.89
C HIS A 227 -1.72 10.03 7.98
N ILE A 228 -1.11 9.69 6.85
CA ILE A 228 0.15 8.94 6.81
C ILE A 228 1.33 9.60 7.54
N ALA A 229 1.32 10.93 7.70
CA ALA A 229 2.36 11.65 8.43
C ALA A 229 2.40 11.32 9.94
N ASN A 230 1.28 10.87 10.51
CA ASN A 230 1.13 10.66 11.95
C ASN A 230 1.62 9.27 12.41
N GLY A 231 1.79 8.34 11.49
CA GLY A 231 2.01 6.93 11.83
C GLY A 231 0.75 6.22 12.30
N THR A 232 0.93 5.10 13.00
CA THR A 232 -0.15 4.29 13.59
C THR A 232 -0.12 4.39 15.11
N PRO A 233 -1.16 3.96 15.85
CA PRO A 233 -1.13 3.91 17.31
C PRO A 233 0.07 3.15 17.90
N LYS A 234 0.49 2.02 17.30
CA LYS A 234 1.66 1.22 17.75
C LYS A 234 3.00 1.80 17.29
N ARG A 235 3.01 2.65 16.25
CA ARG A 235 4.20 3.33 15.70
C ARG A 235 3.93 4.83 15.48
N PRO A 236 3.69 5.61 16.54
CA PRO A 236 3.27 7.00 16.43
C PRO A 236 4.43 7.92 16.03
N GLY A 237 4.11 9.01 15.33
CA GLY A 237 5.05 10.07 14.96
C GLY A 237 6.08 9.66 13.89
N ARG A 238 5.82 8.54 13.20
CA ARG A 238 6.63 8.07 12.08
C ARG A 238 5.79 8.07 10.80
N PRO A 239 6.15 8.88 9.79
CA PRO A 239 5.46 8.85 8.51
C PRO A 239 5.47 7.46 7.90
N ILE A 240 4.34 7.05 7.34
CA ILE A 240 4.17 5.76 6.66
C ILE A 240 4.40 6.01 5.18
N GLU A 241 5.51 5.49 4.64
CA GLU A 241 5.70 5.52 3.19
C GLU A 241 4.58 4.76 2.50
N THR A 242 3.84 5.44 1.62
CA THR A 242 2.55 4.99 1.10
C THR A 242 2.42 5.30 -0.38
N TYR A 243 1.98 4.32 -1.16
CA TYR A 243 1.71 4.43 -2.59
C TYR A 243 0.22 4.31 -2.87
N LEU A 244 -0.38 5.35 -3.43
CA LEU A 244 -1.78 5.33 -3.86
C LEU A 244 -1.92 4.50 -5.14
N PHE A 245 -2.87 3.58 -5.13
CA PHE A 245 -3.21 2.74 -6.28
C PHE A 245 -4.48 3.26 -6.94
N ALA A 246 -4.45 3.76 -8.18
CA ALA A 246 -3.30 3.91 -9.08
C ALA A 246 -3.34 5.23 -9.87
N MET A 247 -2.32 5.52 -10.67
CA MET A 247 -2.27 6.76 -11.45
C MET A 247 -3.46 6.89 -12.42
N PHE A 248 -3.74 5.82 -13.19
CA PHE A 248 -4.83 5.82 -14.17
C PHE A 248 -5.78 4.63 -13.97
N ASP A 249 -7.00 4.77 -14.50
CA ASP A 249 -7.90 3.64 -14.71
C ASP A 249 -7.29 2.67 -15.74
N GLU A 250 -7.37 1.36 -15.47
CA GLU A 250 -6.68 0.31 -16.23
C GLU A 250 -7.70 -0.61 -16.93
N ASN A 251 -8.07 -0.23 -18.16
CA ASN A 251 -9.20 -0.83 -18.87
C ASN A 251 -9.00 -2.29 -19.32
N GLN A 252 -7.78 -2.83 -19.26
CA GLN A 252 -7.47 -4.23 -19.60
C GLN A 252 -7.36 -5.14 -18.37
N LYS A 253 -7.63 -4.65 -17.16
CA LYS A 253 -7.68 -5.53 -15.98
C LYS A 253 -8.76 -6.60 -16.12
N SER A 254 -8.34 -7.84 -15.86
CA SER A 254 -9.24 -8.99 -15.74
C SER A 254 -9.91 -9.01 -14.37
N GLY A 255 -11.08 -9.66 -14.27
CA GLY A 255 -11.78 -9.82 -12.99
C GLY A 255 -13.03 -8.97 -12.90
N ALA A 256 -13.36 -8.50 -11.70
CA ALA A 256 -14.52 -7.64 -11.46
C ALA A 256 -14.35 -6.29 -12.17
N GLU A 257 -15.47 -5.71 -12.62
CA GLU A 257 -15.47 -4.40 -13.30
C GLU A 257 -14.82 -3.31 -12.44
N THR A 258 -15.00 -3.39 -11.13
CA THR A 258 -14.41 -2.51 -10.11
C THR A 258 -12.89 -2.36 -10.24
N GLU A 259 -12.17 -3.42 -10.64
CA GLU A 259 -10.71 -3.42 -10.78
C GLU A 259 -10.20 -2.37 -11.78
N ARG A 260 -11.05 -1.94 -12.71
CA ARG A 260 -10.73 -0.97 -13.77
C ARG A 260 -10.82 0.48 -13.31
N HIS A 261 -11.32 0.73 -12.09
CA HIS A 261 -11.75 2.05 -11.62
C HIS A 261 -10.98 2.57 -10.39
N PHE A 262 -9.71 2.18 -10.24
CA PHE A 262 -8.83 2.64 -9.15
C PHE A 262 -8.07 3.94 -9.45
N GLY A 263 -8.09 4.42 -10.69
CA GLY A 263 -7.32 5.58 -11.11
C GLY A 263 -7.62 6.83 -10.29
N LEU A 264 -6.57 7.61 -10.00
CA LEU A 264 -6.64 9.01 -9.58
C LEU A 264 -7.00 9.93 -10.75
N PHE A 265 -6.64 9.52 -11.96
CA PHE A 265 -6.89 10.22 -13.21
C PHE A 265 -7.52 9.28 -14.23
N PHE A 266 -8.27 9.86 -15.16
CA PHE A 266 -8.64 9.17 -16.39
C PHE A 266 -7.42 9.06 -17.33
N PRO A 267 -7.40 8.12 -18.30
CA PRO A 267 -6.29 8.00 -19.26
C PRO A 267 -6.00 9.28 -20.05
N ASN A 268 -7.00 10.15 -20.23
CA ASN A 268 -6.83 11.48 -20.84
C ASN A 268 -6.22 12.55 -19.90
N LYS A 269 -5.68 12.15 -18.74
CA LYS A 269 -5.04 12.99 -17.70
C LYS A 269 -6.00 13.93 -16.95
N GLN A 270 -7.31 13.84 -17.16
CA GLN A 270 -8.28 14.58 -16.34
C GLN A 270 -8.34 13.98 -14.93
N PRO A 271 -8.31 14.81 -13.86
CA PRO A 271 -8.42 14.32 -12.49
C PRO A 271 -9.81 13.75 -12.24
N LYS A 272 -9.87 12.63 -11.52
CA LYS A 272 -11.13 12.06 -11.03
C LYS A 272 -11.58 12.70 -9.72
N TYR A 273 -10.64 13.23 -8.94
CA TYR A 273 -10.87 13.80 -7.62
C TYR A 273 -10.05 15.09 -7.43
N GLN A 274 -10.47 15.94 -6.50
CA GLN A 274 -9.76 17.18 -6.15
C GLN A 274 -8.84 16.96 -4.95
N LEU A 275 -7.77 16.17 -5.13
CA LEU A 275 -6.83 15.83 -4.06
C LEU A 275 -5.79 16.91 -3.80
N GLN A 276 -5.44 17.08 -2.53
CA GLN A 276 -4.33 17.92 -2.08
C GLN A 276 -3.18 17.03 -1.59
N PHE A 277 -2.08 17.00 -2.34
CA PHE A 277 -0.87 16.23 -2.04
C PHE A 277 0.12 16.95 -1.09
N SER A 278 -0.32 18.03 -0.45
CA SER A 278 0.51 19.01 0.29
C SER A 278 1.07 18.50 1.61
#